data_AF-A0A975P5D7-F1
#
_entry.id   AF-A0A975P5D7-F1
#
_cell.length_a   1.000
_cell.length_b   1.000
_cell.length_c   1.000
_cell.angle_alpha   90.00
_cell.angle_beta   90.00
_cell.angle_gamma   90.00
#
_symmetry.space_group_name_H-M   'P 1'
#
loop_
_entity.id
_entity.type
_entity.pdbx_description
1 polymer ?
#
loop_
_entity_poly.entity_id
_entity_poly.type
_entity_poly.pdbx_seq_one_letter_code
_entity_poly.pdbx_strand_id
1 'polypeptide(L)'
;MTSLLARTLGGAALAFAAATTAMAQESTNQVAVMTDWSVFSEPKDGTPKECWGVSSPKETVNTKGGKPVSARRGDILLFVTFRAGGGGRGEVSFTGGYPFAGGSTATVDIGGTQFELFTDGEFAWTANAEQDAAIMAALKKGASATITARSGKGTQTQDTFSLRGFTAAMEDAAKRCG
;
A
#
# COMPACT_ATOMS: atom_id res chain seq x y z
N MET A 1 34.46 11.29 -70.98
CA MET A 1 34.69 12.71 -70.66
C MET A 1 34.03 12.96 -69.32
N THR A 2 34.76 12.70 -68.23
CA THR A 2 35.53 13.66 -67.39
C THR A 2 34.72 14.10 -66.17
N SER A 3 35.18 13.57 -65.03
CA SER A 3 34.85 13.94 -63.65
C SER A 3 35.01 15.44 -63.38
N LEU A 4 34.27 15.98 -62.40
CA LEU A 4 34.82 16.65 -61.20
C LEU A 4 33.73 17.14 -60.23
N LEU A 5 33.85 16.64 -58.99
CA LEU A 5 33.55 17.21 -57.66
C LEU A 5 32.96 18.64 -57.56
N ALA A 6 31.94 18.80 -56.72
CA ALA A 6 31.86 19.92 -55.78
C ALA A 6 31.03 19.56 -54.54
N ARG A 7 31.65 19.77 -53.37
CA ARG A 7 31.13 19.56 -52.01
C ARG A 7 30.14 20.66 -51.62
N THR A 8 29.07 20.32 -50.93
CA THR A 8 28.43 21.21 -49.95
C THR A 8 28.03 20.45 -48.69
N LEU A 9 28.48 20.98 -47.55
CA LEU A 9 28.27 20.55 -46.17
C LEU A 9 26.94 21.10 -45.63
N GLY A 10 26.37 20.42 -44.62
CA GLY A 10 25.37 21.00 -43.70
C GLY A 10 24.00 20.32 -43.76
N GLY A 11 23.41 19.77 -42.71
CA GLY A 11 23.83 19.65 -41.31
C GLY A 11 23.12 18.46 -40.66
N ALA A 12 23.79 17.83 -39.70
CA ALA A 12 23.20 16.79 -38.88
C ALA A 12 22.20 17.43 -37.90
N ALA A 13 20.91 17.20 -38.12
CA ALA A 13 19.87 17.55 -37.15
C ALA A 13 20.00 16.61 -35.94
N LEU A 14 20.69 17.06 -34.90
CA LEU A 14 20.67 16.44 -33.57
C LEU A 14 19.26 16.61 -32.99
N ALA A 15 18.45 15.57 -33.09
CA ALA A 15 17.19 15.48 -32.39
C ALA A 15 17.46 15.45 -30.88
N PHE A 16 17.25 16.58 -30.20
CA PHE A 16 17.21 16.65 -28.74
C PHE A 16 16.03 15.82 -28.24
N ALA A 17 16.28 14.58 -27.83
CA ALA A 17 15.35 13.82 -27.03
C ALA A 17 15.21 14.51 -25.67
N ALA A 18 14.11 15.23 -25.46
CA ALA A 18 13.75 15.75 -24.15
C ALA A 18 13.53 14.55 -23.21
N ALA A 19 14.52 14.28 -22.36
CA ALA A 19 14.37 13.34 -21.27
C ALA A 19 13.34 13.92 -20.30
N THR A 20 12.10 13.43 -20.36
CA THR A 20 11.12 13.66 -19.32
C THR A 20 11.60 12.90 -18.08
N THR A 21 12.30 13.59 -17.19
CA THR A 21 12.54 13.08 -15.85
C THR A 21 11.17 12.88 -15.19
N ALA A 22 10.75 11.63 -15.02
CA ALA A 22 9.60 11.29 -14.21
C ALA A 22 9.88 11.77 -12.78
N MET A 23 9.30 12.90 -12.39
CA MET A 23 9.30 13.35 -11.00
C MET A 23 8.42 12.36 -10.23
N ALA A 24 9.00 11.66 -9.25
CA ALA A 24 8.21 10.87 -8.31
C ALA A 24 7.23 11.81 -7.60
N GLN A 25 5.93 11.50 -7.61
CA GLN A 25 4.94 12.31 -6.93
C GLN A 25 5.08 12.09 -5.43
N GLU A 26 5.79 12.98 -4.75
CA GLU A 26 5.86 13.01 -3.30
C GLU A 26 4.47 13.36 -2.77
N SER A 27 3.91 12.52 -1.90
CA SER A 27 2.65 12.83 -1.25
C SER A 27 2.85 14.06 -0.35
N THR A 28 2.07 15.11 -0.61
CA THR A 28 2.15 16.34 0.17
C THR A 28 1.58 16.17 1.57
N ASN A 29 0.75 15.15 1.81
CA ASN A 29 0.02 14.93 3.06
C ASN A 29 0.65 13.90 4.03
N GLN A 30 1.87 13.42 3.76
CA GLN A 30 2.65 12.67 4.73
C GLN A 30 3.14 13.59 5.87
N VAL A 31 2.98 13.14 7.11
CA VAL A 31 3.28 13.93 8.32
C VAL A 31 4.26 13.26 9.28
N ALA A 32 4.44 11.94 9.20
CA ALA A 32 5.49 11.24 9.94
C ALA A 32 5.87 9.90 9.29
N VAL A 33 7.03 9.37 9.67
CA VAL A 33 7.45 8.00 9.38
C VAL A 33 8.00 7.38 10.67
N MET A 34 7.43 6.25 11.07
CA MET A 34 7.79 5.48 12.25
C MET A 34 8.32 4.11 11.79
N THR A 35 9.62 4.03 11.52
CA THR A 35 10.27 2.83 10.98
C THR A 35 9.62 2.36 9.68
N ASP A 36 8.79 1.32 9.71
CA ASP A 36 8.20 0.72 8.52
C ASP A 36 6.81 1.30 8.20
N TRP A 37 6.28 2.16 9.07
CA TRP A 37 4.95 2.74 8.96
C TRP A 37 5.02 4.24 8.66
N SER A 38 4.27 4.69 7.66
CA SER A 38 4.09 6.11 7.36
C SER A 38 2.78 6.61 7.92
N VAL A 39 2.74 7.86 8.40
CA VAL A 39 1.53 8.53 8.88
C VAL A 39 1.20 9.69 7.97
N PHE A 40 -0.08 9.81 7.64
CA PHE A 40 -0.66 10.84 6.80
C PHE A 40 -1.85 11.49 7.51
N SER A 41 -2.18 12.72 7.11
CA SER A 41 -3.38 13.42 7.59
C SER A 41 -3.99 14.29 6.50
N GLU A 42 -5.32 14.32 6.46
CA GLU A 42 -6.09 15.05 5.46
C GLU A 42 -7.15 15.96 6.13
N PRO A 43 -7.09 17.29 5.94
CA PRO A 43 -5.96 18.02 5.37
C PRO A 43 -4.70 17.88 6.23
N LYS A 44 -3.53 18.12 5.62
CA LYS A 44 -2.24 18.12 6.33
C LYS A 44 -2.17 19.19 7.41
N ASP A 45 -2.61 20.40 7.05
CA ASP A 45 -2.57 21.56 7.92
C ASP A 45 -3.98 21.89 8.44
N GLY A 46 -4.05 22.40 9.68
CA GLY A 46 -5.32 22.73 10.33
C GLY A 46 -5.87 21.57 11.17
N THR A 47 -7.18 21.35 11.10
CA THR A 47 -7.87 20.26 11.82
C THR A 47 -8.15 19.10 10.84
N PRO A 48 -7.40 17.98 10.92
CA PRO A 48 -7.60 16.84 10.04
C PRO A 48 -9.01 16.24 10.21
N LYS A 49 -9.57 15.75 9.11
CA LYS A 49 -10.79 14.93 9.09
C LYS A 49 -10.48 13.45 9.05
N GLU A 50 -9.35 13.08 8.46
CA GLU A 50 -8.87 11.70 8.38
C GLU A 50 -7.36 11.65 8.58
N CYS A 51 -6.89 10.65 9.31
CA CYS A 51 -5.48 10.40 9.60
C CYS A 51 -5.26 8.92 9.50
N TRP A 52 -4.19 8.47 8.86
CA TRP A 52 -3.96 7.04 8.72
C TRP A 52 -2.48 6.71 8.84
N GLY A 53 -2.23 5.54 9.41
CA GLY A 53 -0.95 4.86 9.28
C GLY A 53 -1.02 3.83 8.17
N VAL A 54 0.04 3.71 7.38
CA VAL A 54 0.13 2.76 6.27
C VAL A 54 1.53 2.16 6.16
N SER A 55 1.59 0.88 5.79
CA SER A 55 2.82 0.17 5.46
C SER A 55 2.66 -0.61 4.16
N SER A 56 3.77 -0.80 3.44
CA SER A 56 3.90 -1.82 2.39
C SER A 56 4.47 -3.13 2.97
N PRO A 57 4.25 -4.29 2.33
CA PRO A 57 4.82 -5.54 2.81
C PRO A 57 6.34 -5.55 2.64
N LYS A 58 7.02 -6.34 3.48
CA LYS A 58 8.44 -6.67 3.36
C LYS A 58 8.69 -7.88 2.46
N GLU A 59 7.67 -8.73 2.31
CA GLU A 59 7.74 -9.93 1.48
C GLU A 59 6.37 -10.19 0.83
N THR A 60 6.41 -10.66 -0.42
CA THR A 60 5.22 -11.08 -1.17
C THR A 60 5.50 -12.40 -1.87
N VAL A 61 4.65 -13.40 -1.62
CA VAL A 61 4.66 -14.68 -2.30
C VAL A 61 3.38 -14.84 -3.10
N ASN A 62 3.49 -15.16 -4.39
CA ASN A 62 2.34 -15.39 -5.27
C ASN A 62 2.35 -16.84 -5.76
N THR A 63 1.22 -17.53 -5.62
CA THR A 63 1.07 -18.91 -6.08
C THR A 63 -0.19 -19.10 -6.91
N LYS A 64 -0.12 -20.03 -7.88
CA LYS A 64 -1.28 -20.47 -8.65
C LYS A 64 -1.23 -21.98 -8.79
N GLY A 65 -2.27 -22.67 -8.33
CA GLY A 65 -2.28 -24.14 -8.27
C GLY A 65 -1.14 -24.70 -7.41
N GLY A 66 -0.77 -24.01 -6.33
CA GLY A 66 0.32 -24.40 -5.42
C GLY A 66 1.74 -24.14 -5.93
N LYS A 67 1.90 -23.57 -7.14
CA LYS A 67 3.22 -23.28 -7.72
C LYS A 67 3.52 -21.77 -7.67
N PRO A 68 4.75 -21.35 -7.35
CA PRO A 68 5.15 -19.95 -7.43
C PRO A 68 4.94 -19.37 -8.83
N VAL A 69 4.43 -18.14 -8.89
CA VAL A 69 4.24 -17.39 -10.13
C VAL A 69 4.72 -15.94 -9.98
N SER A 70 5.15 -15.32 -11.07
CA SER A 70 5.32 -13.87 -11.10
C SER A 70 3.97 -13.19 -11.27
N ALA A 71 3.74 -12.12 -10.52
CA ALA A 71 2.53 -11.31 -10.61
C ALA A 71 2.90 -9.83 -10.54
N ARG A 72 2.37 -9.03 -11.47
CA ARG A 72 2.44 -7.57 -11.39
C ARG A 72 1.16 -7.08 -10.73
N ARG A 73 1.31 -6.35 -9.64
CA ARG A 73 0.23 -5.81 -8.80
C ARG A 73 0.37 -4.29 -8.73
N GLY A 74 -0.73 -3.60 -8.40
CA GLY A 74 -0.67 -2.24 -7.91
C GLY A 74 -0.06 -2.17 -6.51
N ASP A 75 -0.29 -1.06 -5.81
CA ASP A 75 0.21 -0.90 -4.45
C ASP A 75 -0.41 -1.94 -3.52
N ILE A 76 0.43 -2.50 -2.64
CA ILE A 76 0.03 -3.46 -1.62
C ILE A 76 0.20 -2.75 -0.29
N LEU A 77 -0.91 -2.43 0.37
CA LEU A 77 -0.90 -1.54 1.51
C LEU A 77 -1.84 -2.06 2.60
N LEU A 78 -1.34 -2.01 3.83
CA LEU A 78 -2.12 -2.23 5.04
C LEU A 78 -2.30 -0.88 5.73
N PHE A 79 -3.54 -0.51 5.99
CA PHE A 79 -3.96 0.77 6.56
C PHE A 79 -4.59 0.58 7.92
N VAL A 80 -4.47 1.62 8.75
CA VAL A 80 -5.38 1.89 9.85
C VAL A 80 -5.79 3.35 9.77
N THR A 81 -7.08 3.59 9.62
CA THR A 81 -7.65 4.91 9.38
C THR A 81 -8.44 5.41 10.57
N PHE A 82 -8.14 6.63 11.02
CA PHE A 82 -8.82 7.33 12.10
C PHE A 82 -9.58 8.51 11.50
N ARG A 83 -10.84 8.68 11.90
CA ARG A 83 -11.69 9.79 11.44
C ARG A 83 -12.05 10.71 12.60
N ALA A 84 -12.08 12.01 12.33
CA ALA A 84 -12.44 13.01 13.33
C ALA A 84 -13.84 12.73 13.91
N GLY A 85 -13.96 12.74 15.24
CA GLY A 85 -15.20 12.38 15.94
C GLY A 85 -15.44 10.87 16.06
N GLY A 86 -14.53 10.02 15.55
CA GLY A 86 -14.60 8.55 15.69
C GLY A 86 -14.23 8.04 17.08
N GLY A 87 -13.76 8.91 17.98
CA GLY A 87 -13.33 8.58 19.34
C GLY A 87 -12.02 7.79 19.37
N GLY A 88 -11.07 8.11 18.49
CA GLY A 88 -9.79 7.41 18.37
C GLY A 88 -9.88 5.95 17.92
N ARG A 89 -11.03 5.48 17.42
CA ARG A 89 -11.18 4.13 16.87
C ARG A 89 -10.63 4.10 15.45
N GLY A 90 -9.65 3.22 15.22
CA GLY A 90 -9.05 2.99 13.91
C GLY A 90 -9.80 1.88 13.16
N GLU A 91 -9.98 2.07 11.86
CA GLU A 91 -10.55 1.09 10.92
C GLU A 91 -9.40 0.43 10.15
N VAL A 92 -9.32 -0.91 10.20
CA VAL A 92 -8.27 -1.67 9.50
C VAL A 92 -8.74 -2.01 8.10
N SER A 93 -7.90 -1.69 7.10
CA SER A 93 -8.17 -2.10 5.72
C SER A 93 -6.90 -2.50 4.99
N PHE A 94 -7.06 -3.30 3.95
CA PHE A 94 -5.96 -3.82 3.13
C PHE A 94 -6.32 -3.70 1.65
N THR A 95 -5.35 -3.33 0.83
CA THR A 95 -5.43 -3.52 -0.62
C THR A 95 -4.33 -4.45 -1.08
N GLY A 96 -4.72 -5.41 -1.92
CA GLY A 96 -3.81 -6.32 -2.57
C GLY A 96 -3.23 -5.76 -3.87
N GLY A 97 -3.61 -4.57 -4.32
CA GLY A 97 -3.18 -4.07 -5.63
C GLY A 97 -3.73 -4.92 -6.80
N TYR A 98 -4.89 -5.53 -6.59
CA TYR A 98 -5.67 -6.25 -7.60
C TYR A 98 -7.13 -6.38 -7.14
N PRO A 99 -8.09 -6.63 -8.07
CA PRO A 99 -9.45 -7.00 -7.70
C PRO A 99 -9.51 -8.39 -7.09
N PHE A 100 -10.11 -8.52 -5.91
CA PHE A 100 -10.29 -9.79 -5.22
C PHE A 100 -11.24 -10.72 -5.98
N ALA A 101 -11.11 -12.02 -5.75
CA ALA A 101 -12.07 -12.98 -6.31
C ALA A 101 -13.44 -12.78 -5.66
N GLY A 102 -14.51 -12.81 -6.48
CA GLY A 102 -15.87 -12.70 -5.97
C GLY A 102 -16.16 -13.74 -4.89
N GLY A 103 -16.75 -13.29 -3.77
CA GLY A 103 -17.08 -14.12 -2.61
C GLY A 103 -15.87 -14.67 -1.84
N SER A 104 -14.65 -14.18 -2.11
CA SER A 104 -13.49 -14.51 -1.28
C SER A 104 -13.38 -13.58 -0.07
N THR A 105 -12.47 -13.93 0.84
CA THR A 105 -12.05 -13.12 1.97
C THR A 105 -10.52 -12.99 1.95
N ALA A 106 -10.00 -12.02 2.69
CA ALA A 106 -8.58 -11.95 3.02
C ALA A 106 -8.39 -12.36 4.48
N THR A 107 -7.34 -13.13 4.77
CA THR A 107 -7.03 -13.57 6.12
C THR A 107 -5.78 -12.88 6.61
N VAL A 108 -5.84 -12.22 7.77
CA VAL A 108 -4.70 -11.63 8.46
C VAL A 108 -4.26 -12.58 9.57
N ASP A 109 -3.02 -13.04 9.52
CA ASP A 109 -2.38 -13.84 10.57
C ASP A 109 -1.33 -12.99 11.31
N ILE A 110 -1.49 -12.85 12.63
CA ILE A 110 -0.59 -12.12 13.52
C ILE A 110 -0.12 -13.09 14.60
N GLY A 111 1.06 -13.66 14.40
CA GLY A 111 1.66 -14.59 15.37
C GLY A 111 0.79 -15.82 15.67
N GLY A 112 0.02 -16.31 14.68
CA GLY A 112 -0.90 -17.44 14.81
C GLY A 112 -2.34 -17.07 15.17
N THR A 113 -2.61 -15.79 15.48
CA THR A 113 -4.00 -15.31 15.65
C THR A 113 -4.53 -14.86 14.30
N GLN A 114 -5.64 -15.45 13.86
CA GLN A 114 -6.20 -15.21 12.53
C GLN A 114 -7.48 -14.38 12.59
N PHE A 115 -7.60 -13.46 11.63
CA PHE A 115 -8.76 -12.60 11.44
C PHE A 115 -9.17 -12.60 9.97
N GLU A 116 -10.47 -12.53 9.72
CA GLU A 116 -11.02 -12.47 8.38
C GLU A 116 -11.40 -11.03 8.02
N LEU A 117 -11.09 -10.62 6.80
CA LEU A 117 -11.50 -9.38 6.17
C LEU A 117 -12.42 -9.68 4.98
N PHE A 118 -13.52 -8.95 4.88
CA PHE A 118 -14.42 -9.00 3.74
C PHE A 118 -13.82 -8.23 2.59
N THR A 119 -13.81 -8.82 1.40
CA THR A 119 -13.27 -8.17 0.19
C THR A 119 -14.39 -7.59 -0.66
N ASP A 120 -14.17 -6.39 -1.17
CA ASP A 120 -14.95 -5.83 -2.28
C ASP A 120 -14.07 -4.90 -3.14
N GLY A 121 -14.18 -5.07 -4.45
CA GLY A 121 -13.24 -4.50 -5.41
C GLY A 121 -11.79 -4.90 -5.12
N GLU A 122 -10.94 -3.89 -4.85
CA GLU A 122 -9.52 -4.06 -4.54
C GLU A 122 -9.20 -3.86 -3.05
N PHE A 123 -10.22 -3.69 -2.20
CA PHE A 123 -10.06 -3.44 -0.77
C PHE A 123 -10.68 -4.56 0.06
N ALA A 124 -10.13 -4.74 1.26
CA ALA A 124 -10.62 -5.66 2.27
C ALA A 124 -10.69 -4.95 3.62
N TRP A 125 -11.74 -5.19 4.39
CA TRP A 125 -12.01 -4.54 5.68
C TRP A 125 -12.57 -5.53 6.69
N THR A 126 -12.47 -5.18 7.97
CA THR A 126 -13.08 -5.94 9.06
C THR A 126 -14.60 -5.84 9.02
N ALA A 127 -15.28 -6.73 9.75
CA ALA A 127 -16.75 -6.71 9.81
C ALA A 127 -17.31 -5.46 10.52
N ASN A 128 -16.60 -4.99 11.54
CA ASN A 128 -17.08 -4.00 12.51
C ASN A 128 -15.94 -3.50 13.42
N ALA A 129 -16.27 -2.49 14.22
CA ALA A 129 -15.34 -1.83 15.13
C ALA A 129 -14.77 -2.75 16.22
N GLU A 130 -15.51 -3.79 16.65
CA GLU A 130 -15.02 -4.77 17.61
C GLU A 130 -13.89 -5.61 17.02
N GLN A 131 -14.03 -6.03 15.75
CA GLN A 131 -12.97 -6.73 15.03
C GLN A 131 -11.76 -5.83 14.73
N ASP A 132 -12.00 -4.57 14.39
CA ASP A 132 -10.90 -3.59 14.26
C ASP A 132 -10.10 -3.47 15.56
N ALA A 133 -10.78 -3.34 16.69
CA ALA A 133 -10.13 -3.24 18.00
C ALA A 133 -9.32 -4.50 18.32
N ALA A 134 -9.86 -5.68 18.00
CA ALA A 134 -9.18 -6.96 18.21
C ALA A 134 -7.93 -7.11 17.33
N ILE A 135 -8.02 -6.77 16.04
CA ILE A 135 -6.88 -6.78 15.12
C ILE A 135 -5.83 -5.76 15.56
N MET A 136 -6.23 -4.52 15.87
CA MET A 136 -5.31 -3.49 16.34
C MET A 136 -4.57 -3.93 17.61
N ALA A 137 -5.26 -4.56 18.55
CA ALA A 137 -4.63 -5.09 19.76
C ALA A 137 -3.60 -6.19 19.46
N ALA A 138 -3.88 -7.06 18.47
CA ALA A 138 -2.93 -8.07 18.01
C ALA A 138 -1.73 -7.42 17.30
N LEU A 139 -1.96 -6.46 16.39
CA LEU A 139 -0.91 -5.75 15.65
C LEU A 139 0.04 -4.99 16.59
N LYS A 140 -0.47 -4.33 17.65
CA LYS A 140 0.37 -3.64 18.65
C LYS A 140 1.32 -4.57 19.40
N LYS A 141 0.99 -5.86 19.51
CA LYS A 141 1.76 -6.88 20.23
C LYS A 141 2.60 -7.77 19.31
N GLY A 142 2.27 -7.81 18.03
CA GLY A 142 2.92 -8.66 17.03
C GLY A 142 4.23 -8.07 16.51
N ALA A 143 5.04 -8.93 15.88
CA ALA A 143 6.25 -8.52 15.16
C ALA A 143 6.02 -8.40 13.65
N SER A 144 5.11 -9.21 13.11
CA SER A 144 4.72 -9.24 11.70
C SER A 144 3.25 -9.60 11.56
N ALA A 145 2.65 -9.19 10.45
CA ALA A 145 1.33 -9.63 10.02
C ALA A 145 1.43 -10.21 8.61
N THR A 146 0.84 -11.38 8.37
CA THR A 146 0.81 -12.00 7.05
C THR A 146 -0.62 -12.01 6.54
N ILE A 147 -0.86 -11.38 5.40
CA ILE A 147 -2.17 -11.32 4.78
C ILE A 147 -2.21 -12.28 3.60
N THR A 148 -3.13 -13.24 3.65
CA THR A 148 -3.37 -14.18 2.55
C THR A 148 -4.68 -13.84 1.86
N ALA A 149 -4.67 -13.72 0.54
CA ALA A 149 -5.88 -13.39 -0.23
C ALA A 149 -5.85 -14.01 -1.63
N ARG A 150 -6.97 -13.92 -2.35
CA ARG A 150 -7.10 -14.47 -3.71
C ARG A 150 -7.55 -13.40 -4.70
N SER A 151 -6.76 -13.21 -5.76
CA SER A 151 -7.14 -12.35 -6.89
C SER A 151 -8.25 -12.96 -7.72
N GLY A 152 -9.01 -12.11 -8.43
CA GLY A 152 -10.03 -12.57 -9.40
C GLY A 152 -9.47 -13.44 -10.53
N LYS A 153 -8.15 -13.41 -10.78
CA LYS A 153 -7.45 -14.27 -11.74
C LYS A 153 -7.06 -15.65 -11.16
N GLY A 154 -7.42 -15.92 -9.91
CA GLY A 154 -7.17 -17.18 -9.21
C GLY A 154 -5.75 -17.34 -8.65
N THR A 155 -4.94 -16.28 -8.63
CA THR A 155 -3.64 -16.28 -7.93
C THR A 155 -3.89 -16.03 -6.44
N GLN A 156 -3.32 -16.87 -5.59
CA GLN A 156 -3.24 -16.66 -4.15
C GLN A 156 -1.99 -15.85 -3.82
N THR A 157 -2.14 -14.82 -3.01
CA THR A 157 -1.03 -14.01 -2.52
C THR A 157 -0.88 -14.14 -1.03
N GLN A 158 0.36 -14.00 -0.58
CA GLN A 158 0.73 -13.91 0.82
C GLN A 158 1.66 -12.71 0.96
N ASP A 159 1.23 -11.70 1.70
CA ASP A 159 1.92 -10.43 1.88
C ASP A 159 2.28 -10.25 3.36
N THR A 160 3.56 -10.23 3.68
CA THR A 160 4.04 -10.13 5.06
C THR A 160 4.52 -8.72 5.36
N PHE A 161 3.88 -8.09 6.34
CA PHE A 161 4.14 -6.75 6.83
C PHE A 161 4.97 -6.79 8.11
N SER A 162 5.94 -5.88 8.24
CA SER A 162 6.59 -5.65 9.52
C SER A 162 5.71 -4.77 10.41
N LEU A 163 5.65 -5.08 11.71
CA LEU A 163 4.93 -4.27 12.69
C LEU A 163 5.87 -3.35 13.48
N ARG A 164 7.13 -3.23 13.07
CA ARG A 164 8.08 -2.29 13.66
C ARG A 164 7.61 -0.85 13.45
N GLY A 165 7.35 -0.16 14.55
CA GLY A 165 6.83 1.22 14.54
C GLY A 165 5.31 1.33 14.43
N PHE A 166 4.58 0.22 14.35
CA PHE A 166 3.11 0.22 14.25
C PHE A 166 2.46 1.01 15.39
N THR A 167 2.76 0.67 16.65
CA THR A 167 2.16 1.32 17.81
C THR A 167 2.39 2.83 17.81
N ALA A 168 3.63 3.28 17.55
CA ALA A 168 3.96 4.69 17.49
C ALA A 168 3.23 5.42 16.35
N ALA A 169 3.12 4.79 15.17
CA ALA A 169 2.40 5.36 14.04
C ALA A 169 0.90 5.49 14.32
N MET A 170 0.27 4.47 14.92
CA MET A 170 -1.16 4.49 15.22
C MET A 170 -1.50 5.50 16.31
N GLU A 171 -0.65 5.63 17.33
CA GLU A 171 -0.82 6.63 18.38
C GLU A 171 -0.67 8.06 17.83
N ASP A 172 0.31 8.30 16.93
CA ASP A 172 0.46 9.59 16.26
C ASP A 172 -0.74 9.92 15.36
N ALA A 173 -1.19 8.97 14.55
CA ALA A 173 -2.34 9.12 13.67
C ALA A 173 -3.64 9.39 14.46
N ALA A 174 -3.91 8.62 15.50
CA ALA A 174 -5.08 8.81 16.36
C ALA A 174 -5.06 10.19 17.02
N LYS A 175 -3.92 10.59 17.60
CA LYS A 175 -3.75 11.89 18.27
C LYS A 175 -4.03 13.07 17.33
N ARG A 176 -3.65 12.97 16.05
CA ARG A 176 -3.89 14.03 15.05
C ARG A 176 -5.37 14.21 14.72
N CYS A 177 -6.16 13.13 14.80
CA CYS A 177 -7.57 13.14 14.42
C CYS A 177 -8.55 13.27 15.58
N GLY A 178 -8.08 13.32 16.82
CA GLY A 178 -8.92 13.57 18.01
C GLY A 178 -9.46 12.29 18.63
#